data_AF-A0A957V1J7-F1
#
_entry.id   AF-A0A957V1J7-F1
#
_cell.length_a   1.000
_cell.length_b   1.000
_cell.length_c   1.000
_cell.angle_alpha   90.00
_cell.angle_beta   90.00
_cell.angle_gamma   90.00
#
_symmetry.space_group_name_H-M   'P 1'
#
loop_
_entity.id
_entity.type
_entity.pdbx_description
1 polymer ?
#
loop_
_entity_poly.entity_id
_entity_poly.type
_entity_poly.pdbx_seq_one_letter_code
_entity_poly.pdbx_strand_id
1 'polypeptide(L)'
;AAGHANAAARALHGAARHAAFAAGQAAAVAHVAAHELGAAAYAIKAVRAATPAGQAEEAGRVECVWQRAQLPTAIRNLVLDDQKLRSAICWFVFDC
;
A
#
# COMPACT_ATOMS: atom_id res chain seq x y z
N ALA A 1 -16.86 -5.58 -3.12
CA ALA A 1 -15.59 -5.04 -3.68
C ALA A 1 -14.37 -5.87 -3.24
N ALA A 2 -14.08 -5.96 -1.93
CA ALA A 2 -12.88 -6.64 -1.42
C ALA A 2 -12.68 -8.09 -1.93
N GLY A 3 -13.73 -8.92 -1.88
CA GLY A 3 -13.67 -10.30 -2.36
C GLY A 3 -13.33 -10.43 -3.84
N HIS A 4 -13.93 -9.60 -4.71
CA HIS A 4 -13.64 -9.61 -6.15
C HIS A 4 -12.19 -9.19 -6.45
N ALA A 5 -11.69 -8.15 -5.79
CA ALA A 5 -10.30 -7.69 -5.98
C ALA A 5 -9.28 -8.74 -5.51
N ASN A 6 -9.53 -9.39 -4.37
CA ASN A 6 -8.69 -10.47 -3.87
C ASN A 6 -8.73 -11.71 -4.76
N ALA A 7 -9.88 -12.04 -5.35
CA ALA A 7 -9.99 -13.12 -6.33
C ALA A 7 -9.20 -12.81 -7.60
N ALA A 8 -9.33 -11.59 -8.14
CA ALA A 8 -8.57 -11.16 -9.32
C ALA A 8 -7.05 -11.24 -9.08
N ALA A 9 -6.59 -10.81 -7.90
CA ALA A 9 -5.17 -10.84 -7.53
C ALA A 9 -4.54 -12.26 -7.62
N ARG A 10 -5.34 -13.33 -7.48
CA ARG A 10 -4.83 -14.72 -7.56
C ARG A 10 -4.34 -15.09 -8.96
N ALA A 11 -5.00 -14.60 -10.00
CA ALA A 11 -4.68 -14.90 -11.40
C ALA A 11 -3.66 -13.92 -12.00
N LEU A 12 -3.38 -12.80 -11.32
CA LEU A 12 -2.48 -11.75 -11.80
C LEU A 12 -1.05 -11.94 -11.28
N HIS A 13 -0.11 -11.22 -11.90
CA HIS A 13 1.28 -11.12 -11.47
C HIS A 13 1.79 -9.66 -11.53
N GLY A 14 2.94 -9.39 -10.90
CA GLY A 14 3.60 -8.09 -10.90
C GLY A 14 2.71 -6.95 -10.39
N ALA A 15 2.80 -5.78 -11.04
CA ALA A 15 2.08 -4.58 -10.64
C ALA A 15 0.56 -4.76 -10.53
N ALA A 16 -0.05 -5.44 -11.52
CA ALA A 16 -1.49 -5.66 -11.55
C ALA A 16 -1.99 -6.46 -10.33
N ARG A 17 -1.22 -7.47 -9.89
CA ARG A 17 -1.54 -8.24 -8.68
C ARG A 17 -1.50 -7.37 -7.43
N HIS A 18 -0.47 -6.56 -7.28
CA HIS A 18 -0.32 -5.70 -6.12
C HIS A 18 -1.39 -4.60 -6.07
N ALA A 19 -1.73 -4.02 -7.22
CA ALA A 19 -2.85 -3.07 -7.33
C ALA A 19 -4.18 -3.73 -6.93
N ALA A 20 -4.44 -4.96 -7.37
CA ALA A 20 -5.65 -5.70 -6.97
C ALA A 20 -5.69 -5.96 -5.45
N PHE A 21 -4.56 -6.34 -4.84
CA PHE A 21 -4.51 -6.45 -3.37
C PHE A 21 -4.71 -5.11 -2.66
N ALA A 22 -4.12 -4.03 -3.15
CA ALA A 22 -4.30 -2.69 -2.58
C ALA A 22 -5.78 -2.28 -2.59
N ALA A 23 -6.47 -2.46 -3.71
CA ALA A 23 -7.89 -2.19 -3.84
C ALA A 23 -8.74 -3.10 -2.93
N GLY A 24 -8.37 -4.37 -2.80
CA GLY A 24 -9.04 -5.32 -1.92
C GLY A 24 -8.94 -4.92 -0.44
N GLN A 25 -7.76 -4.49 0.00
CA GLN A 25 -7.51 -3.99 1.35
C GLN A 25 -8.28 -2.68 1.59
N ALA A 26 -8.20 -1.72 0.67
CA ALA A 26 -8.91 -0.43 0.78
C ALA A 26 -10.42 -0.63 0.95
N ALA A 27 -11.02 -1.55 0.18
CA ALA A 27 -12.44 -1.87 0.28
C ALA A 27 -12.82 -2.55 1.62
N ALA A 28 -11.88 -3.15 2.32
CA ALA A 28 -12.10 -3.83 3.60
C ALA A 28 -11.88 -2.91 4.83
N VAL A 29 -11.39 -1.68 4.64
CA VAL A 29 -11.12 -0.72 5.74
C VAL A 29 -12.36 -0.45 6.58
N ALA A 30 -13.53 -0.33 5.95
CA ALA A 30 -14.81 -0.14 6.66
C ALA A 30 -15.15 -1.29 7.62
N HIS A 31 -14.58 -2.47 7.42
CA HIS A 31 -14.76 -3.63 8.29
C HIS A 31 -13.67 -3.71 9.37
N VAL A 32 -12.41 -3.48 9.01
CA VAL A 32 -11.28 -3.46 9.95
C VAL A 32 -10.30 -2.37 9.52
N ALA A 33 -10.15 -1.34 10.37
CA ALA A 33 -9.33 -0.17 10.06
C ALA A 33 -7.87 -0.54 9.70
N ALA A 34 -7.32 -1.60 10.30
CA ALA A 34 -5.96 -2.08 10.03
C ALA A 34 -5.69 -2.46 8.56
N HIS A 35 -6.73 -2.66 7.74
CA HIS A 35 -6.56 -2.86 6.31
C HIS A 35 -6.05 -1.62 5.56
N GLU A 36 -6.12 -0.43 6.16
CA GLU A 36 -5.60 0.81 5.56
C GLU A 36 -4.10 0.71 5.31
N LEU A 37 -3.37 0.15 6.28
CA LEU A 37 -1.93 -0.09 6.19
C LEU A 37 -1.59 -1.07 5.06
N GLY A 38 -2.35 -2.17 4.95
CA GLY A 38 -2.19 -3.14 3.87
C GLY A 38 -2.45 -2.53 2.50
N ALA A 39 -3.46 -1.66 2.38
CA ALA A 39 -3.78 -0.96 1.14
C ALA A 39 -2.61 -0.07 0.67
N ALA A 40 -2.11 0.77 1.58
CA ALA A 40 -0.97 1.65 1.34
C ALA A 40 0.29 0.86 0.93
N ALA A 41 0.61 -0.20 1.67
CA ALA A 41 1.79 -1.02 1.41
C ALA A 41 1.75 -1.72 0.04
N TYR A 42 0.60 -2.30 -0.33
CA TYR A 42 0.46 -2.95 -1.62
C TYR A 42 0.44 -1.95 -2.79
N ALA A 43 -0.08 -0.74 -2.59
CA ALA A 43 0.00 0.31 -3.60
C ALA A 43 1.46 0.68 -3.91
N ILE A 44 2.31 0.83 -2.88
CA ILE A 44 3.76 1.05 -3.07
C ILE A 44 4.39 -0.11 -3.83
N LYS A 45 4.05 -1.37 -3.50
CA LYS A 45 4.56 -2.54 -4.26
C LYS A 45 4.09 -2.55 -5.70
N ALA A 46 2.89 -2.06 -6.00
CA ALA A 46 2.39 -1.93 -7.36
C ALA A 46 3.23 -0.93 -8.15
N VAL A 47 3.52 0.25 -7.57
CA VAL A 47 4.39 1.26 -8.18
C VAL A 47 5.80 0.70 -8.41
N ARG A 48 6.40 0.06 -7.41
CA ARG A 48 7.72 -0.57 -7.53
C ARG A 48 7.76 -1.60 -8.66
N ALA A 49 6.73 -2.44 -8.78
CA ALA A 49 6.65 -3.47 -9.80
C ALA A 49 6.30 -2.94 -11.20
N ALA A 50 5.71 -1.75 -11.31
CA ALA A 50 5.44 -1.09 -12.59
C ALA A 50 6.63 -0.26 -13.09
N THR A 51 7.62 -0.01 -12.23
CA THR A 51 8.78 0.83 -12.51
C THR A 51 9.93 0.00 -13.05
N PRO A 52 10.73 0.50 -14.03
CA PRO A 52 11.93 -0.18 -14.49
C PRO A 52 12.91 -0.55 -13.37
N ALA A 53 13.66 -1.63 -13.58
CA ALA A 53 14.70 -2.07 -12.67
C ALA A 53 15.74 -0.95 -12.45
N GLY A 54 16.14 -0.73 -11.19
CA GLY A 54 17.06 0.34 -10.79
C GLY A 54 16.37 1.65 -10.37
N GLN A 55 15.08 1.83 -10.66
CA GLN A 55 14.28 3.00 -10.22
C GLN A 55 13.17 2.63 -9.24
N ALA A 56 12.92 1.33 -9.04
CA ALA A 56 11.80 0.84 -8.24
C ALA A 56 11.83 1.35 -6.80
N GLU A 57 12.96 1.30 -6.10
CA GLU A 57 13.03 1.75 -4.70
C GLU A 57 12.67 3.21 -4.54
N GLU A 58 13.22 4.07 -5.40
CA GLU A 58 12.94 5.51 -5.41
C GLU A 58 11.48 5.80 -5.76
N ALA A 59 10.92 5.14 -6.78
CA ALA A 59 9.50 5.27 -7.10
C ALA A 59 8.60 4.87 -5.93
N GLY A 60 9.00 3.85 -5.16
CA GLY A 60 8.30 3.49 -3.93
C GLY A 60 8.43 4.53 -2.80
N ARG A 61 9.60 5.18 -2.65
CA ARG A 61 9.77 6.31 -1.72
C ARG A 61 8.88 7.47 -2.11
N VAL A 62 8.85 7.84 -3.39
CA VAL A 62 8.00 8.91 -3.91
C VAL A 62 6.52 8.62 -3.65
N GLU A 63 6.07 7.39 -3.91
CA GLU A 63 4.69 6.96 -3.62
C GLU A 63 4.39 7.04 -2.11
N CYS A 64 5.30 6.57 -1.24
CA CYS A 64 5.16 6.66 0.21
C CYS A 64 4.99 8.12 0.68
N VAL A 65 5.85 9.03 0.18
CA VAL A 65 5.76 10.47 0.50
C VAL A 65 4.46 11.07 -0.01
N TRP A 66 4.04 10.71 -1.23
CA TRP A 66 2.78 11.17 -1.81
C TRP A 66 1.58 10.70 -0.98
N GLN A 67 1.49 9.43 -0.62
CA GLN A 67 0.42 8.90 0.23
C GLN A 67 0.34 9.64 1.57
N ARG A 68 1.48 9.91 2.21
CA ARG A 68 1.56 10.68 3.46
C ARG A 68 1.07 12.13 3.30
N ALA A 69 1.34 12.75 2.15
CA ALA A 69 0.85 14.09 1.83
C ALA A 69 -0.68 14.13 1.71
N GLN A 70 -1.31 13.05 1.24
CA GLN A 70 -2.76 12.93 1.11
C GLN A 70 -3.49 12.73 2.46
N LEU A 71 -2.78 12.43 3.55
CA LEU A 71 -3.40 12.18 4.85
C LEU A 71 -4.02 13.46 5.44
N PRO A 72 -5.31 13.43 5.85
CA PRO A 72 -5.91 14.51 6.62
C PRO A 72 -5.15 14.75 7.92
N THR A 73 -4.97 16.02 8.30
CA THR A 73 -4.22 16.43 9.49
C THR A 73 -4.69 15.71 10.76
N ALA A 74 -6.01 15.48 10.91
CA ALA A 74 -6.60 14.87 12.09
C ALA A 74 -6.14 13.42 12.34
N ILE A 75 -5.75 12.68 11.31
CA ILE A 75 -5.34 11.27 11.42
C ILE A 75 -3.87 11.03 11.04
N ARG A 76 -3.17 12.04 10.53
CA ARG A 76 -1.82 11.90 9.98
C ARG A 76 -0.87 11.23 10.97
N ASN A 77 -0.78 11.72 12.21
CA ASN A 77 0.14 11.15 13.19
C ASN A 77 -0.20 9.69 13.53
N LEU A 78 -1.49 9.36 13.66
CA LEU A 78 -1.94 7.99 13.94
C LEU A 78 -1.50 7.02 12.84
N VAL A 79 -1.68 7.42 11.57
CA VAL A 79 -1.27 6.59 10.42
C VAL A 79 0.25 6.47 10.33
N LEU A 80 1.00 7.55 10.59
CA LEU A 80 2.47 7.51 10.54
C LEU A 80 3.07 6.63 11.65
N ASP A 81 2.53 6.72 12.88
CA ASP A 81 2.94 5.87 13.99
C ASP A 81 2.63 4.40 13.69
N ASP A 82 1.49 4.13 13.07
CA ASP A 82 1.10 2.79 12.66
C ASP A 82 2.00 2.21 11.56
N GLN A 83 2.30 3.01 10.54
CA GLN A 83 3.27 2.68 9.49
C GLN A 83 4.63 2.33 10.09
N LYS A 84 5.10 3.10 11.06
CA LYS A 84 6.38 2.85 11.74
C LYS A 84 6.34 1.56 12.57
N LEU A 85 5.30 1.38 13.38
CA LEU A 85 5.15 0.22 14.28
C LEU A 85 5.06 -1.10 13.50
N ARG A 86 4.40 -1.09 12.34
CA ARG A 86 4.11 -2.29 11.55
C ARG A 86 4.89 -2.36 10.23
N SER A 87 5.91 -1.52 10.04
CA SER A 87 6.72 -1.48 8.80
C SER A 87 7.30 -2.85 8.44
N ALA A 88 7.73 -3.63 9.43
CA ALA A 88 8.30 -4.96 9.24
C ALA A 88 7.34 -5.95 8.55
N ILE A 89 6.06 -5.98 8.95
CA ILE A 89 5.06 -6.86 8.31
C ILE A 89 4.63 -6.35 6.92
N CYS A 90 4.94 -5.09 6.64
CA CYS A 90 4.74 -4.43 5.35
C CYS A 90 6.03 -4.35 4.53
N TRP A 91 7.05 -5.17 4.82
CA TRP A 91 8.29 -5.26 4.05
C TRP A 91 9.08 -3.94 3.95
N PHE A 92 8.98 -3.09 4.99
CA PHE A 92 9.71 -1.82 5.08
C PHE A 92 9.42 -0.84 3.93
N VAL A 93 8.27 -0.98 3.26
CA VAL A 93 7.91 -0.09 2.14
C VAL A 93 7.64 1.35 2.59
N PHE A 94 7.44 1.57 3.89
CA PHE A 94 7.22 2.88 4.50
C PHE A 94 8.50 3.60 4.94
N ASP A 95 9.68 3.01 4.69
CA ASP A 95 10.98 3.62 5.01
C ASP A 95 11.33 4.67 3.93
N CYS A 96 10.46 5.69 3.89
CA CYS A 96 10.65 6.97 3.25
C CYS A 96 10.97 8.03 4.32
#